data_AF-A0A444RIU7-F1
#
_entry.id   AF-A0A444RIU7-F1
#
_cell.length_a   1.000
_cell.length_b   1.000
_cell.length_c   1.000
_cell.angle_alpha   90.00
_cell.angle_beta   90.00
_cell.angle_gamma   90.00
#
_symmetry.space_group_name_H-M   'P 1'
#
loop_
_entity.id
_entity.type
_entity.pdbx_description
1 polymer ?
#
loop_
_entity_poly.entity_id
_entity_poly.type
_entity_poly.pdbx_seq_one_letter_code
_entity_poly.pdbx_strand_id
1 'polypeptide(L)'
;MRHRRIGPLAGAGLGLGLVAIASGQTQCFFPNGTDALRTNSNGDFFPCEYPGFGMCCASLDDRCLGALCWSSTTNGLYRGGCTDTAWVSEECLHLCTGGKYLEGDETKTLMDSRNVPVTQCTDGRYCCGSPKGTAVVLAHQSLPRRLKERHRGRAREQSPTSSRWDQQKTPL
;
A
#
# COMPACT_ATOMS: atom_id res chain seq x y z
N MET A 1 70.47 27.86 -22.06
CA MET A 1 69.17 28.10 -21.40
C MET A 1 68.07 27.72 -22.40
N ARG A 2 67.27 26.66 -22.13
CA ARG A 2 65.79 26.73 -21.95
C ARG A 2 65.05 27.25 -23.21
N HIS A 3 64.16 26.55 -23.92
CA HIS A 3 63.31 25.38 -23.66
C HIS A 3 62.91 24.70 -24.98
N ARG A 4 62.89 23.36 -25.00
CA ARG A 4 61.93 22.58 -25.82
C ARG A 4 60.60 22.55 -25.05
N ARG A 5 59.47 22.67 -25.75
CA ARG A 5 58.39 21.66 -25.78
C ARG A 5 57.23 22.10 -26.68
N ILE A 6 56.93 21.21 -27.61
CA ILE A 6 55.71 21.13 -28.41
C ILE A 6 54.64 20.47 -27.54
N GLY A 7 53.39 20.97 -27.64
CA GLY A 7 52.20 20.18 -27.35
C GLY A 7 50.98 21.01 -26.98
N PRO A 8 49.96 21.09 -27.84
CA PRO A 8 48.58 21.16 -27.42
C PRO A 8 48.00 19.75 -27.61
N LEU A 9 47.87 18.99 -26.53
CA LEU A 9 46.99 17.83 -26.51
C LEU A 9 45.75 18.26 -25.74
N ALA A 10 44.72 18.57 -26.52
CA ALA A 10 43.35 18.70 -26.09
C ALA A 10 42.94 17.39 -25.40
N GLY A 11 43.07 17.36 -24.08
CA GLY A 11 42.46 16.35 -23.23
C GLY A 11 41.11 16.88 -22.77
N ALA A 12 40.07 16.59 -23.56
CA ALA A 12 38.70 16.66 -23.07
C ALA A 12 38.56 15.62 -21.95
N GLY A 13 38.82 16.06 -20.72
CA GLY A 13 38.49 15.28 -19.53
C GLY A 13 36.97 15.21 -19.45
N LEU A 14 36.41 14.15 -20.03
CA LEU A 14 35.06 13.70 -19.79
C LEU A 14 34.91 13.54 -18.27
N GLY A 15 34.30 14.53 -17.64
CA GLY A 15 33.86 14.44 -16.27
C GLY A 15 32.92 13.24 -16.19
N LEU A 16 33.40 12.15 -15.59
CA LEU A 16 32.54 11.12 -15.04
C LEU A 16 31.77 11.78 -13.90
N GLY A 17 30.71 12.50 -14.27
CA GLY A 17 29.66 12.92 -13.35
C GLY A 17 29.04 11.64 -12.81
N LEU A 18 29.45 11.26 -11.60
CA LEU A 18 28.75 10.28 -10.81
C LEU A 18 27.34 10.85 -10.58
N VAL A 19 26.39 10.45 -11.41
CA VAL A 19 24.98 10.69 -11.13
C VAL A 19 24.66 9.77 -9.96
N ALA A 20 24.76 10.32 -8.75
CA ALA A 20 24.15 9.72 -7.58
C ALA A 20 22.66 9.64 -7.88
N ILE A 21 22.18 8.45 -8.24
CA ILE A 21 20.75 8.16 -8.23
C ILE A 21 20.39 8.21 -6.75
N ALA A 22 19.92 9.37 -6.28
CA ALA A 22 19.20 9.43 -5.03
C ALA A 22 18.04 8.45 -5.16
N SER A 23 18.18 7.27 -4.57
CA SER A 23 17.03 6.46 -4.23
C SER A 23 16.22 7.30 -3.26
N GLY A 24 15.29 8.10 -3.76
CA GLY A 24 14.30 8.73 -2.91
C GLY A 24 13.52 7.59 -2.30
N GLN A 25 13.89 7.16 -1.09
CA GLN A 25 12.98 6.40 -0.27
C GLN A 25 11.79 7.33 -0.08
N THR A 26 10.71 7.04 -0.79
CA THR A 26 9.52 7.87 -0.73
C THR A 26 9.02 7.79 0.69
N GLN A 27 9.09 8.92 1.39
CA GLN A 27 8.66 8.99 2.78
C GLN A 27 7.17 8.70 2.84
N CYS A 28 6.78 7.86 3.77
CA CYS A 28 5.40 7.48 3.99
C CYS A 28 4.93 8.08 5.30
N PHE A 29 3.72 8.62 5.31
CA PHE A 29 3.14 9.32 6.43
C PHE A 29 1.82 8.68 6.82
N PHE A 30 1.49 8.75 8.11
CA PHE A 30 0.15 8.46 8.60
C PHE A 30 -0.75 9.69 8.49
N PRO A 31 -2.09 9.54 8.63
CA PRO A 31 -3.05 10.62 8.42
C PRO A 31 -2.82 11.85 9.29
N ASN A 32 -2.22 11.69 10.46
CA ASN A 32 -1.85 12.80 11.32
C ASN A 32 -0.54 13.52 10.90
N GLY A 33 0.04 13.16 9.75
CA GLY A 33 1.29 13.70 9.21
C GLY A 33 2.56 13.09 9.81
N THR A 34 2.45 12.11 10.73
CA THR A 34 3.62 11.46 11.32
C THR A 34 4.32 10.57 10.31
N ASP A 35 5.64 10.66 10.25
CA ASP A 35 6.48 9.76 9.45
C ASP A 35 6.33 8.30 9.94
N ALA A 36 5.82 7.45 9.05
CA ALA A 36 5.51 6.06 9.32
C ALA A 36 6.78 5.23 9.57
N LEU A 37 7.90 5.55 8.91
CA LEU A 37 9.18 4.86 9.13
C LEU A 37 9.66 5.01 10.58
N ARG A 38 9.45 6.19 11.16
CA ARG A 38 9.86 6.47 12.56
C ARG A 38 9.02 5.74 13.60
N THR A 39 7.81 5.32 13.23
CA THR A 39 6.90 4.61 14.13
C THR A 39 7.04 3.09 14.07
N ASN A 40 7.59 2.55 12.97
CA ASN A 40 7.81 1.13 12.79
C ASN A 40 9.31 0.81 12.82
N SER A 41 9.85 0.62 14.02
CA SER A 41 11.26 0.24 14.22
C SER A 41 11.65 -1.07 13.53
N ASN A 42 10.67 -1.87 13.08
CA ASN A 42 10.87 -3.21 12.53
C ASN A 42 10.73 -3.28 11.00
N GLY A 43 10.45 -2.18 10.29
CA GLY A 43 10.30 -2.29 8.84
C GLY A 43 10.12 -0.96 8.11
N ASP A 44 10.73 -0.93 6.93
CA ASP A 44 10.51 0.12 5.94
C ASP A 44 9.06 0.10 5.44
N PHE A 45 8.53 1.27 5.07
CA PHE A 45 7.28 1.40 4.34
C PHE A 45 7.56 1.47 2.85
N PHE A 46 6.81 0.71 2.08
CA PHE A 46 6.99 0.55 0.64
C PHE A 46 5.81 1.17 -0.10
N PRO A 47 6.04 2.19 -0.93
CA PRO A 47 4.97 2.82 -1.70
C PRO A 47 4.41 1.83 -2.73
N CYS A 48 3.09 1.78 -2.84
CA CYS A 48 2.38 0.98 -3.83
C CYS A 48 2.44 1.56 -5.24
N GLU A 49 2.70 2.87 -5.34
CA GLU A 49 2.83 3.59 -6.59
C GLU A 49 4.02 4.52 -6.50
N TYR A 50 4.88 4.48 -7.53
CA TYR A 50 6.03 5.36 -7.63
C TYR A 50 6.41 5.59 -9.11
N PRO A 51 6.70 6.84 -9.53
CA PRO A 51 6.61 8.08 -8.75
C PRO A 51 5.15 8.54 -8.55
N GLY A 52 4.88 9.32 -7.51
CA GLY A 52 3.57 9.95 -7.28
C GLY A 52 3.02 9.76 -5.86
N PHE A 53 1.76 10.18 -5.68
CA PHE A 53 1.01 9.91 -4.45
C PHE A 53 0.42 8.50 -4.49
N GLY A 54 0.51 7.81 -3.35
CA GLY A 54 0.00 6.45 -3.24
C GLY A 54 0.13 5.92 -1.83
N MET A 55 -0.66 4.89 -1.54
CA MET A 55 -0.57 4.17 -0.27
C MET A 55 0.79 3.49 -0.11
N CYS A 56 1.21 3.29 1.13
CA CYS A 56 2.41 2.56 1.49
C CYS A 56 2.09 1.37 2.39
N CYS A 57 2.62 0.20 2.05
CA CYS A 57 2.50 -1.00 2.87
C CYS A 57 3.73 -1.18 3.77
N ALA A 58 3.54 -1.79 4.93
CA ALA A 58 4.53 -1.89 6.00
C ALA A 58 5.55 -3.03 5.82
N SER A 59 5.49 -3.75 4.69
CA SER A 59 6.41 -4.81 4.32
C SER A 59 6.49 -4.95 2.79
N LEU A 60 7.63 -5.42 2.27
CA LEU A 60 7.80 -5.80 0.85
C LEU A 60 6.92 -6.99 0.46
N ASP A 61 6.60 -7.85 1.43
CA ASP A 61 5.78 -9.04 1.20
C ASP A 61 4.28 -8.72 1.18
N ASP A 62 3.90 -7.53 1.64
CA ASP A 62 2.52 -7.09 1.61
C ASP A 62 2.13 -6.71 0.19
N ARG A 63 0.90 -7.08 -0.19
CA ARG A 63 0.37 -6.82 -1.53
C ARG A 63 -0.43 -5.54 -1.54
N CYS A 64 -0.10 -4.66 -2.47
CA CYS A 64 -0.90 -3.48 -2.80
C CYS A 64 -2.16 -3.90 -3.57
N LEU A 65 -3.33 -3.68 -2.96
CA LEU A 65 -4.64 -3.89 -3.55
C LEU A 65 -5.31 -2.53 -3.78
N GLY A 66 -4.73 -1.76 -4.70
CA GLY A 66 -5.04 -0.35 -4.94
C GLY A 66 -4.75 0.49 -3.69
N ALA A 67 -5.77 1.10 -3.09
CA ALA A 67 -5.62 1.95 -1.90
C ALA A 67 -5.58 1.15 -0.56
N LEU A 68 -5.52 -0.18 -0.61
CA LEU A 68 -5.42 -1.05 0.57
C LEU A 68 -4.16 -1.91 0.50
N CYS A 69 -3.67 -2.31 1.67
CA CYS A 69 -2.60 -3.30 1.80
C CYS A 69 -3.18 -4.63 2.28
N TRP A 70 -2.69 -5.74 1.73
CA TRP A 70 -2.98 -7.07 2.22
C TRP A 70 -1.71 -7.71 2.76
N SER A 71 -1.74 -8.15 4.01
CA SER A 71 -0.63 -8.88 4.62
C SER A 71 -0.92 -10.37 4.64
N SER A 72 0.02 -11.16 4.13
CA SER A 72 -0.01 -12.63 4.24
C SER A 72 0.23 -13.07 5.68
N THR A 73 1.06 -12.34 6.42
CA THR A 73 1.43 -12.62 7.82
C THR A 73 0.21 -12.57 8.73
N THR A 74 -0.61 -11.52 8.62
CA THR A 74 -1.84 -11.38 9.41
C THR A 74 -3.08 -11.91 8.70
N ASN A 75 -2.94 -12.39 7.46
CA ASN A 75 -4.01 -12.81 6.56
C ASN A 75 -5.18 -11.81 6.53
N GLY A 76 -4.88 -10.53 6.28
CA GLY A 76 -5.87 -9.46 6.45
C GLY A 76 -5.58 -8.20 5.65
N LEU A 77 -6.63 -7.42 5.42
CA LEU A 77 -6.52 -6.09 4.84
C LEU A 77 -6.21 -5.06 5.92
N TYR A 78 -5.44 -4.06 5.56
CA TYR A 78 -5.17 -2.92 6.42
C TYR A 78 -4.97 -1.64 5.61
N ARG A 79 -5.20 -0.51 6.28
CA ARG A 79 -4.81 0.82 5.84
C ARG A 79 -3.39 1.09 6.32
N GLY A 80 -2.47 1.27 5.38
CA GLY A 80 -1.07 1.60 5.64
C GLY A 80 -0.79 3.12 5.72
N GLY A 81 0.44 3.53 5.41
CA GLY A 81 0.80 4.94 5.23
C GLY A 81 0.39 5.47 3.85
N CYS A 82 0.69 6.73 3.56
CA CYS A 82 0.62 7.32 2.23
C CYS A 82 1.84 8.20 1.96
N THR A 83 2.26 8.34 0.71
CA THR A 83 3.39 9.21 0.34
C THR A 83 3.05 10.71 0.41
N ASP A 84 1.78 11.06 0.61
CA ASP A 84 1.33 12.43 0.88
C ASP A 84 1.37 12.74 2.38
N THR A 85 2.22 13.67 2.79
CA THR A 85 2.32 14.13 4.19
C THR A 85 1.04 14.80 4.69
N ALA A 86 0.31 15.51 3.82
CA ALA A 86 -0.91 16.20 4.18
C ALA A 86 -2.15 15.30 4.10
N TRP A 87 -2.02 14.11 3.50
CA TRP A 87 -3.11 13.15 3.36
C TRP A 87 -4.32 13.74 2.61
N VAL A 88 -4.11 14.62 1.63
CA VAL A 88 -5.18 15.26 0.85
C VAL A 88 -5.38 14.64 -0.53
N SER A 89 -4.39 13.89 -1.01
CA SER A 89 -4.40 13.24 -2.34
C SER A 89 -5.46 12.14 -2.42
N GLU A 90 -6.12 12.02 -3.59
CA GLU A 90 -7.19 11.04 -3.82
C GLU A 90 -6.69 9.59 -3.75
N GLU A 91 -5.38 9.39 -3.97
CA GLU A 91 -4.68 8.12 -3.92
C GLU A 91 -4.44 7.64 -2.48
N CYS A 92 -4.56 8.54 -1.49
CA CYS A 92 -4.49 8.19 -0.07
C CYS A 92 -5.88 7.77 0.44
N LEU A 93 -5.98 6.54 0.95
CA LEU A 93 -7.25 6.01 1.45
C LEU A 93 -7.66 6.67 2.77
N HIS A 94 -8.63 7.60 2.72
CA HIS A 94 -9.22 8.27 3.89
C HIS A 94 -10.24 7.41 4.67
N LEU A 95 -9.85 6.17 4.97
CA LEU A 95 -10.56 5.27 5.87
C LEU A 95 -9.81 5.23 7.20
N CYS A 96 -10.50 5.18 8.35
CA CYS A 96 -9.84 5.11 9.66
C CYS A 96 -8.78 6.19 9.91
N THR A 97 -9.03 7.41 9.45
CA THR A 97 -8.11 8.56 9.59
C THR A 97 -8.47 9.50 10.72
N GLY A 98 -9.56 9.22 11.46
CA GLY A 98 -9.90 10.01 12.63
C GLY A 98 -8.98 9.70 13.79
N GLY A 99 -8.61 10.71 14.58
CA GLY A 99 -7.87 10.59 15.85
C GLY A 99 -8.68 9.92 16.97
N LYS A 100 -9.27 8.77 16.69
CA LYS A 100 -9.94 7.86 17.63
C LYS A 100 -9.15 6.55 17.67
N TYR A 101 -9.30 5.77 18.72
CA TYR A 101 -8.74 4.42 18.81
C TYR A 101 -9.79 3.36 18.43
N LEU A 102 -9.32 2.14 18.14
CA LEU A 102 -10.21 0.99 17.93
C LEU A 102 -10.77 0.52 19.27
N GLU A 103 -12.06 0.18 19.30
CA GLU A 103 -12.66 -0.43 20.48
C GLU A 103 -11.98 -1.77 20.80
N GLY A 104 -11.65 -2.00 22.08
CA GLY A 104 -10.88 -3.17 22.51
C GLY A 104 -9.36 -3.07 22.33
N ASP A 105 -8.85 -1.95 21.79
CA ASP A 105 -7.41 -1.68 21.80
C ASP A 105 -6.96 -1.14 23.16
N GLU A 106 -6.30 -1.98 23.95
CA GLU A 106 -5.77 -1.63 25.27
C GLU A 106 -4.72 -0.52 25.22
N THR A 107 -3.98 -0.42 24.12
CA THR A 107 -2.96 0.63 23.93
C THR A 107 -3.59 1.99 23.64
N LYS A 108 -4.87 2.01 23.27
CA LYS A 108 -5.62 3.20 22.83
C LYS A 108 -4.86 4.02 21.78
N THR A 109 -4.12 3.35 20.91
CA THR A 109 -3.35 4.04 19.87
C THR A 109 -4.32 4.62 18.83
N LEU A 110 -4.14 5.89 18.51
CA LEU A 110 -4.99 6.59 17.56
C LEU A 110 -4.85 5.98 16.16
N MET A 111 -5.97 5.82 15.46
CA MET A 111 -6.01 5.21 14.13
C MET A 111 -5.27 6.03 13.06
N ASP A 112 -5.17 7.33 13.28
CA ASP A 112 -4.48 8.29 12.41
C ASP A 112 -2.95 8.29 12.60
N SER A 113 -2.40 7.48 13.51
CA SER A 113 -0.98 7.42 13.84
C SER A 113 -0.37 6.02 13.70
N ARG A 114 -1.06 5.07 13.06
CA ARG A 114 -0.59 3.68 12.87
C ARG A 114 -1.26 2.98 11.70
N ASN A 115 -0.74 1.82 11.30
CA ASN A 115 -1.48 0.89 10.45
C ASN A 115 -2.79 0.45 11.13
N VAL A 116 -3.88 0.41 10.37
CA VAL A 116 -5.20 0.05 10.90
C VAL A 116 -5.74 -1.15 10.14
N PRO A 117 -6.03 -2.29 10.80
CA PRO A 117 -6.75 -3.39 10.18
C PRO A 117 -8.09 -2.90 9.63
N VAL A 118 -8.47 -3.36 8.45
CA VAL A 118 -9.78 -3.08 7.86
C VAL A 118 -10.47 -4.36 7.47
N THR A 119 -11.79 -4.36 7.58
CA THR A 119 -12.64 -5.49 7.21
C THR A 119 -13.77 -5.04 6.33
N GLN A 120 -14.36 -5.95 5.56
CA GLN A 120 -15.54 -5.64 4.77
C GLN A 120 -16.77 -5.68 5.68
N CYS A 121 -17.53 -4.58 5.70
CA CYS A 121 -18.80 -4.49 6.41
C CYS A 121 -19.90 -5.28 5.65
N THR A 122 -21.02 -5.53 6.32
CA THR A 122 -22.18 -6.25 5.75
C THR A 122 -22.78 -5.60 4.50
N ASP A 123 -22.64 -4.28 4.36
CA ASP A 123 -23.10 -3.52 3.19
C ASP A 123 -22.07 -3.45 2.04
N GLY A 124 -20.95 -4.18 2.17
CA GLY A 124 -19.89 -4.24 1.17
C GLY A 124 -18.89 -3.09 1.22
N ARG A 125 -19.04 -2.12 2.14
CA ARG A 125 -18.04 -1.08 2.43
C ARG A 125 -16.91 -1.63 3.31
N TYR A 126 -15.95 -0.78 3.67
CA TYR A 126 -14.87 -1.14 4.59
C TYR A 126 -15.05 -0.46 5.94
N CYS A 127 -14.76 -1.21 7.00
CA CYS A 127 -14.88 -0.83 8.40
C CYS A 127 -13.51 -0.89 9.08
N CYS A 128 -13.32 -0.08 10.11
CA CYS A 128 -12.10 -0.06 10.91
C CYS A 128 -12.10 -1.22 11.91
N GLY A 129 -10.99 -1.94 11.98
CA GLY A 129 -10.79 -3.06 12.89
C GLY A 129 -10.90 -4.42 12.22
N SER A 130 -10.60 -5.44 13.03
CA SER A 130 -10.64 -6.84 12.64
C SER A 130 -12.02 -7.45 12.93
N PRO A 131 -12.47 -8.48 12.20
CA PRO A 131 -13.76 -9.13 12.46
C PRO A 131 -13.85 -9.84 13.83
N LYS A 132 -12.74 -10.01 14.54
CA LYS A 132 -12.69 -10.53 15.92
C LYS A 132 -12.87 -9.45 17.01
N GLY A 133 -12.94 -8.17 16.61
CA GLY A 133 -13.26 -7.04 17.48
C GLY A 133 -14.45 -6.26 16.93
N THR A 134 -15.03 -5.37 17.73
CA THR A 134 -16.17 -4.55 17.30
C THR A 134 -15.73 -3.63 16.16
N ALA A 135 -16.25 -3.86 14.95
CA ALA A 135 -15.96 -3.03 13.79
C ALA A 135 -16.53 -1.62 14.03
N VAL A 136 -15.65 -0.62 14.12
CA VAL A 136 -16.08 0.78 14.24
C VAL A 136 -16.37 1.30 12.83
N VAL A 137 -17.64 1.59 12.55
CA VAL A 137 -18.08 2.18 11.28
C VAL A 137 -17.62 3.64 11.24
N LEU A 138 -16.41 3.88 10.78
CA LEU A 138 -15.87 5.23 10.56
C LEU A 138 -15.13 5.29 9.23
N ALA A 139 -15.88 5.27 8.14
CA ALA A 139 -15.85 6.29 7.09
C ALA A 139 -16.81 5.86 5.97
N HIS A 140 -17.73 6.75 5.60
CA HIS A 140 -18.50 6.65 4.37
C HIS A 140 -17.56 6.96 3.20
N GLN A 141 -16.68 6.03 2.81
CA GLN A 141 -15.94 6.17 1.56
C GLN A 141 -16.14 4.96 0.68
N SER A 142 -16.95 5.17 -0.36
CA SER A 142 -16.90 4.34 -1.55
C SER A 142 -15.49 4.44 -2.12
N LEU A 143 -14.76 3.33 -2.14
CA LEU A 143 -13.45 3.23 -2.78
C LEU A 143 -13.44 3.94 -4.15
N PRO A 144 -12.33 4.59 -4.54
CA PRO A 144 -12.20 5.18 -5.86
C PRO A 144 -12.55 4.14 -6.94
N ARG A 145 -13.27 4.54 -7.99
CA ARG A 145 -13.91 3.64 -8.98
C ARG A 145 -12.94 2.58 -9.55
N ARG A 146 -11.64 2.89 -9.65
CA ARG A 146 -10.58 1.97 -10.10
C ARG A 146 -10.44 0.70 -9.23
N LEU A 147 -10.78 0.75 -7.93
CA LEU A 147 -10.73 -0.43 -7.05
C LEU A 147 -11.92 -1.36 -7.25
N LYS A 148 -13.09 -0.77 -7.52
CA LYS A 148 -14.35 -1.52 -7.70
C LYS A 148 -14.32 -2.39 -8.95
N GLU A 149 -13.56 -1.97 -9.97
CA GLU A 149 -13.37 -2.70 -11.23
C GLU A 149 -12.37 -3.86 -11.10
N ARG A 150 -11.26 -3.71 -10.34
CA ARG A 150 -10.32 -4.83 -10.09
C ARG A 150 -10.94 -5.98 -9.30
N HIS A 151 -11.84 -5.71 -8.35
CA HIS A 151 -12.56 -6.77 -7.63
C HIS A 151 -13.63 -7.44 -8.49
N ARG A 152 -14.31 -6.72 -9.39
CA ARG A 152 -15.24 -7.32 -10.35
C ARG A 152 -14.54 -8.16 -11.41
N GLY A 153 -13.31 -7.82 -11.79
CA GLY A 153 -12.51 -8.61 -12.73
C GLY A 153 -12.18 -10.01 -12.22
N ARG A 154 -11.91 -10.15 -10.90
CA ARG A 154 -11.56 -11.46 -10.29
C ARG A 154 -12.75 -12.36 -10.02
N ALA A 155 -13.94 -11.81 -9.86
CA ALA A 155 -15.18 -12.58 -9.67
C ALA A 155 -15.67 -13.25 -10.98
N ARG A 156 -15.17 -12.84 -12.16
CA ARG A 156 -15.56 -13.44 -13.44
C ARG A 156 -14.72 -14.66 -13.85
N GLU A 157 -13.62 -14.95 -13.16
CA GLU A 157 -12.75 -16.09 -13.47
C GLU A 157 -12.98 -17.30 -12.56
N GLN A 158 -13.95 -17.24 -11.65
CA GLN A 158 -14.37 -18.38 -10.81
C GLN A 158 -15.87 -18.64 -10.94
N SER A 159 -16.35 -18.80 -12.18
CA SER A 159 -17.60 -19.52 -12.42
C SER A 159 -17.24 -20.96 -12.73
N PRO A 160 -17.65 -21.95 -11.93
CA PRO A 160 -17.45 -23.35 -12.27
C PRO A 160 -18.39 -23.68 -13.42
N THR A 161 -17.85 -23.92 -14.61
CA THR A 161 -18.61 -24.55 -15.68
C THR A 161 -19.01 -25.94 -15.23
N SER A 162 -20.28 -26.07 -14.90
CA SER A 162 -21.01 -27.31 -14.75
C SER A 162 -20.95 -28.13 -16.04
N SER A 163 -20.39 -29.33 -15.95
CA SER A 163 -20.61 -30.42 -16.91
C SER A 163 -20.80 -31.68 -16.05
N ARG A 164 -22.01 -31.95 -15.55
CA ARG A 164 -22.98 -32.85 -16.20
C ARG A 164 -22.30 -34.11 -16.77
N TRP A 165 -22.04 -35.08 -15.91
CA TRP A 165 -21.99 -36.50 -16.26
C TRP A 165 -22.77 -37.26 -15.20
N ASP A 166 -24.05 -37.42 -15.48
CA ASP A 166 -24.89 -38.42 -14.85
C ASP A 166 -25.08 -39.54 -15.87
N GLN A 167 -25.18 -40.77 -15.36
CA GLN A 167 -25.54 -42.02 -16.04
C GLN A 167 -24.43 -42.82 -16.74
N GLN A 168 -23.95 -43.85 -16.05
CA GLN A 168 -24.17 -45.23 -16.50
C GLN A 168 -24.09 -46.22 -15.33
N LYS A 169 -25.27 -46.53 -14.77
CA LYS A 169 -25.57 -47.85 -14.19
C LYS A 169 -26.07 -48.72 -15.33
N THR A 170 -25.49 -49.90 -15.51
CA THR A 170 -26.19 -51.03 -16.13
C THR A 170 -25.71 -52.34 -15.49
N PRO A 171 -26.57 -53.36 -15.35
CA PRO A 171 -26.45 -54.44 -14.37
C PRO A 171 -25.95 -55.76 -14.97
N LEU A 172 -25.74 -56.70 -14.03
CA LEU A 172 -25.38 -58.13 -14.09
C LEU A 172 -23.87 -58.43 -14.19
#